data_AF-A0A0C2NDZ1-F1
#
_entry.id   AF-A0A0C2NDZ1-F1
#
_cell.length_a   1.000
_cell.length_b   1.000
_cell.length_c   1.000
_cell.angle_alpha   90.00
_cell.angle_beta   90.00
_cell.angle_gamma   90.00
#
_symmetry.space_group_name_H-M   'P 1'
#
loop_
_entity.id
_entity.type
_entity.pdbx_description
1 polymer ?
#
loop_
_entity_poly.entity_id
_entity_poly.type
_entity_poly.pdbx_seq_one_letter_code
_entity_poly.pdbx_strand_id
1 'polypeptide(L)'
;MVELCRIFLDSSRPSAYIFESQNIISRTSLFRTFFSILSRSDICDELRVSTALVTSEIVFGNNKNQSLLSEFYEDFYRVDFADKVLSVAHDHTQSHAVRKSMLYLFGCYIRGNLSGLQKIVHGVLNQETSVVSKFLCAGLFDDDFMSTTITSFCFIHIMINNPQYKTEFARMAFIVDKSDSQTAFNLISRCVSIIQPQTNPISSINMLCLLIYLIYDCEEALNTFLESSDISSFMIMGIKSGYGSNLDTVIKGLFAVLVGTVLNALQERADSQITKNLMAHVSLVDLKSLITKLNESSEFVASSKSRIINLSLKVYIDYEITLIVKKIEIFVIDSLRYHSQDRSKLADLQDQLQAMTNEFKSVSEECKHLKNHLEAANKRVHDLEIKNDQLMRANNGLTRDFNVLLHDHQVLVSQYTYLEEEVRRLNYELYSVMGGQYHNMDSSLPETEGQIANQDLNKDNMTNVEYLDRS
;
A
#
# COMPACT_ATOMS: atom_id res chain seq x y z
N MET A 1 19.22 -45.73 -28.84
CA MET A 1 17.94 -46.00 -28.15
C MET A 1 17.57 -44.89 -27.18
N VAL A 2 18.39 -44.56 -26.17
CA VAL A 2 18.15 -43.45 -25.23
C VAL A 2 17.79 -42.14 -25.95
N GLU A 3 18.59 -41.74 -26.94
CA GLU A 3 18.30 -40.53 -27.75
C GLU A 3 16.99 -40.60 -28.55
N LEU A 4 16.60 -41.78 -29.03
CA LEU A 4 15.30 -41.93 -29.70
C LEU A 4 14.14 -41.71 -28.72
N CYS A 5 14.26 -42.24 -27.49
CA CYS A 5 13.27 -41.99 -26.43
C CYS A 5 13.17 -40.50 -26.08
N ARG A 6 14.30 -39.77 -26.03
CA ARG A 6 14.29 -38.31 -25.81
C ARG A 6 13.51 -37.57 -26.89
N ILE A 7 13.68 -37.96 -28.15
CA ILE A 7 12.91 -37.40 -29.26
C ILE A 7 11.41 -37.62 -29.02
N PHE A 8 11.00 -38.84 -28.65
CA PHE A 8 9.59 -39.15 -28.39
C PHE A 8 8.98 -38.38 -27.21
N LEU A 9 9.80 -38.09 -26.20
CA LEU A 9 9.39 -37.47 -24.94
C LEU A 9 9.71 -35.97 -24.86
N ASP A 10 10.05 -35.33 -25.99
CA ASP A 10 10.40 -33.92 -26.01
C ASP A 10 9.25 -33.04 -25.48
N SER A 11 9.55 -32.22 -24.47
CA SER A 11 8.62 -31.30 -23.81
C SER A 11 7.96 -30.26 -24.74
N SER A 12 8.49 -30.03 -25.94
CA SER A 12 7.88 -29.18 -26.97
C SER A 12 6.66 -29.81 -27.64
N ARG A 13 6.44 -31.13 -27.45
CA ARG A 13 5.32 -31.86 -28.04
C ARG A 13 4.04 -31.71 -27.22
N PRO A 14 2.86 -31.91 -27.83
CA PRO A 14 1.60 -31.92 -27.09
C PRO A 14 1.60 -32.96 -25.95
N SER A 15 1.03 -32.58 -24.80
CA SER A 15 1.01 -33.43 -23.60
C SER A 15 0.39 -34.82 -23.83
N ALA A 16 -0.66 -34.90 -24.65
CA ALA A 16 -1.29 -36.18 -25.02
C ALA A 16 -0.33 -37.12 -25.77
N TYR A 17 0.52 -36.57 -26.64
CA TYR A 17 1.51 -37.36 -27.38
C TYR A 17 2.61 -37.89 -26.45
N ILE A 18 3.09 -37.03 -25.54
CA ILE A 18 4.08 -37.41 -24.54
C ILE A 18 3.52 -38.53 -23.67
N PHE A 19 2.30 -38.38 -23.15
CA PHE A 19 1.64 -39.38 -22.32
C PHE A 19 1.49 -40.73 -23.01
N GLU A 20 1.10 -40.76 -24.29
CA GLU A 20 1.02 -42.01 -25.03
C GLU A 20 2.40 -42.63 -25.28
N SER A 21 3.41 -41.80 -25.58
CA SER A 21 4.79 -42.25 -25.72
C SER A 21 5.32 -42.87 -24.42
N GLN A 22 5.04 -42.26 -23.28
CA GLN A 22 5.37 -42.81 -21.94
C GLN A 22 4.74 -44.19 -21.74
N ASN A 23 3.47 -44.36 -22.12
CA ASN A 23 2.75 -45.63 -21.98
C ASN A 23 3.25 -46.73 -22.92
N ILE A 24 3.65 -46.36 -24.15
CA ILE A 24 4.21 -47.31 -25.12
C ILE A 24 5.58 -47.77 -24.63
N ILE A 25 6.46 -46.83 -24.26
CA ILE A 25 7.82 -47.14 -23.80
C ILE A 25 7.79 -48.03 -22.56
N SER A 26 6.90 -47.77 -21.59
CA SER A 26 6.83 -48.56 -20.35
C SER A 26 6.38 -50.00 -20.54
N ARG A 27 5.73 -50.32 -21.66
CA ARG A 27 5.37 -51.71 -22.03
C ARG A 27 6.51 -52.48 -22.68
N THR A 28 7.58 -51.81 -23.08
CA THR A 28 8.75 -52.46 -23.69
C THR A 28 9.74 -52.96 -22.64
N SER A 29 10.57 -53.93 -23.01
CA SER A 29 11.68 -54.38 -22.16
C SER A 29 12.73 -53.28 -21.92
N LEU A 30 12.76 -52.24 -22.78
CA LEU A 30 13.69 -51.11 -22.66
C LEU A 30 13.55 -50.38 -21.33
N PHE A 31 12.32 -50.24 -20.82
CA PHE A 31 12.06 -49.57 -19.55
C PHE A 31 12.74 -50.30 -18.38
N ARG A 32 12.65 -51.65 -18.35
CA ARG A 32 13.36 -52.48 -17.37
C ARG A 32 14.88 -52.40 -17.53
N THR A 33 15.38 -52.30 -18.76
CA THR A 33 16.81 -52.11 -19.03
C THR A 33 17.32 -50.79 -18.45
N PHE A 34 16.55 -49.69 -18.57
CA PHE A 34 16.92 -48.41 -17.99
C PHE A 34 17.06 -48.49 -16.47
N PHE A 35 16.16 -49.20 -15.78
CA PHE A 35 16.25 -49.39 -14.34
C PHE A 35 17.51 -50.17 -13.94
N SER A 36 17.83 -51.23 -14.67
CA SER A 36 19.06 -52.00 -14.43
C SER A 36 20.32 -51.14 -14.62
N ILE A 37 20.35 -50.27 -15.64
CA ILE A 37 21.46 -49.34 -15.89
C ILE A 37 21.62 -48.36 -14.72
N LEU A 38 20.53 -47.79 -14.21
CA LEU A 38 20.55 -46.83 -13.09
C LEU A 38 21.04 -47.44 -11.78
N SER A 39 20.81 -48.75 -11.57
CA SER A 39 21.23 -49.46 -10.37
C SER A 39 22.72 -49.83 -10.35
N ARG A 40 23.38 -49.81 -11.51
CA ARG A 40 24.76 -50.29 -11.69
C ARG A 40 25.80 -49.20 -11.47
N SER A 41 26.80 -49.49 -10.65
CA SER A 41 27.93 -48.59 -10.37
C SER A 41 29.04 -48.66 -11.42
N ASP A 42 29.07 -49.72 -12.24
CA ASP A 42 30.11 -49.98 -13.25
C ASP A 42 29.82 -49.35 -14.63
N ILE A 43 28.69 -48.66 -14.77
CA ILE A 43 28.31 -47.96 -16.00
C ILE A 43 28.94 -46.58 -16.04
N CYS A 44 29.40 -46.17 -17.22
CA CYS A 44 29.96 -44.83 -17.42
C CYS A 44 28.93 -43.72 -17.15
N ASP A 45 29.41 -42.60 -16.61
CA ASP A 45 28.57 -41.49 -16.18
C ASP A 45 27.68 -40.94 -17.30
N GLU A 46 28.18 -40.82 -18.53
CA GLU A 46 27.42 -40.29 -19.67
C GLU A 46 26.16 -41.12 -19.96
N LEU A 47 26.29 -42.45 -19.98
CA LEU A 47 25.16 -43.35 -20.19
C LEU A 47 24.20 -43.30 -19.01
N ARG A 48 24.72 -43.25 -17.77
CA ARG A 48 23.90 -43.22 -16.56
C ARG A 48 23.09 -41.92 -16.47
N VAL A 49 23.71 -40.78 -16.79
CA VAL A 49 23.06 -39.47 -16.90
C VAL A 49 21.95 -39.49 -17.95
N SER A 50 22.27 -39.94 -19.17
CA SER A 50 21.30 -39.94 -20.27
C SER A 50 20.12 -40.87 -19.99
N THR A 51 20.39 -42.01 -19.35
CA THR A 51 19.36 -42.95 -18.90
C THR A 51 18.50 -42.36 -17.79
N ALA A 52 19.10 -41.64 -16.83
CA ALA A 52 18.37 -40.97 -15.75
C ALA A 52 17.40 -39.94 -16.33
N LEU A 53 17.87 -39.05 -17.20
CA LEU A 53 17.04 -38.03 -17.84
C LEU A 53 15.88 -38.63 -18.65
N VAL A 54 16.13 -39.68 -19.44
CA VAL A 54 15.05 -40.37 -20.18
C VAL A 54 14.06 -41.03 -19.24
N THR A 55 14.54 -41.67 -18.19
CA THR A 55 13.67 -42.31 -17.19
C THR A 55 12.81 -41.26 -16.50
N SER A 56 13.36 -40.08 -16.19
CA SER A 56 12.64 -38.94 -15.63
C SER A 56 11.45 -38.56 -16.50
N GLU A 57 11.67 -38.39 -17.80
CA GLU A 57 10.60 -38.03 -18.74
C GLU A 57 9.57 -39.17 -18.93
N ILE A 58 9.97 -40.44 -18.83
CA ILE A 58 9.04 -41.57 -18.91
C ILE A 58 8.07 -41.58 -17.71
N VAL A 59 8.55 -41.22 -16.52
CA VAL A 59 7.76 -41.25 -15.29
C VAL A 59 7.09 -39.93 -14.96
N PHE A 60 7.50 -38.82 -15.57
CA PHE A 60 6.99 -37.49 -15.26
C PHE A 60 5.46 -37.41 -15.37
N GLY A 61 4.78 -37.23 -14.22
CA GLY A 61 3.33 -37.10 -14.14
C GLY A 61 2.55 -38.36 -14.52
N ASN A 62 3.22 -39.52 -14.64
CA ASN A 62 2.60 -40.79 -15.00
C ASN A 62 2.66 -41.78 -13.83
N ASN A 63 1.62 -41.76 -13.01
CA ASN A 63 1.52 -42.56 -11.78
C ASN A 63 1.72 -44.05 -12.02
N LYS A 64 1.24 -44.59 -13.15
CA LYS A 64 1.42 -46.00 -13.49
C LYS A 64 2.90 -46.33 -13.71
N ASN A 65 3.61 -45.50 -14.47
CA ASN A 65 5.04 -45.70 -14.73
C ASN A 65 5.88 -45.49 -13.46
N GLN A 66 5.49 -44.55 -12.59
CA GLN A 66 6.12 -44.34 -11.28
C GLN A 66 5.95 -45.56 -10.37
N SER A 67 4.76 -46.15 -10.30
CA SER A 67 4.51 -47.39 -9.55
C SER A 67 5.32 -48.56 -10.09
N LEU A 68 5.35 -48.77 -11.42
CA LEU A 68 6.16 -49.83 -12.03
C LEU A 68 7.66 -49.69 -11.72
N LEU A 69 8.16 -48.46 -11.66
CA LEU A 69 9.54 -48.16 -11.28
C LEU A 69 9.78 -48.51 -9.81
N SER A 70 8.89 -48.10 -8.91
CA SER A 70 8.98 -48.43 -7.48
C SER A 70 8.93 -49.94 -7.21
N GLU A 71 7.96 -50.64 -7.80
CA GLU A 71 7.78 -52.10 -7.69
C GLU A 71 9.02 -52.86 -8.18
N PHE A 72 9.62 -52.43 -9.30
CA PHE A 72 10.83 -53.07 -9.82
C PHE A 72 12.00 -52.99 -8.83
N TYR A 73 12.20 -51.85 -8.17
CA TYR A 73 13.28 -51.70 -7.20
C TYR A 73 13.01 -52.48 -5.92
N GLU A 74 11.76 -52.54 -5.48
CA GLU A 74 11.36 -53.35 -4.33
C GLU A 74 11.54 -54.85 -4.61
N ASP A 75 11.14 -55.34 -5.78
CA ASP A 75 11.20 -56.76 -6.12
C ASP A 75 12.64 -57.26 -6.35
N PHE A 76 13.44 -56.51 -7.11
CA PHE A 76 14.76 -56.96 -7.56
C PHE A 76 15.91 -56.51 -6.64
N TYR A 77 15.78 -55.34 -6.02
CA TYR A 77 16.84 -54.76 -5.19
C TYR A 77 16.48 -54.67 -3.71
N ARG A 78 15.21 -54.90 -3.32
CA ARG A 78 14.72 -54.83 -1.93
C ARG A 78 15.00 -53.47 -1.27
N VAL A 79 14.97 -52.39 -2.06
CA VAL A 79 15.22 -51.02 -1.61
C VAL A 79 14.15 -50.11 -2.20
N ASP A 80 13.70 -49.12 -1.42
CA ASP A 80 12.81 -48.08 -1.92
C ASP A 80 13.48 -47.25 -3.02
N PHE A 81 12.73 -46.95 -4.08
CA PHE A 81 13.29 -46.25 -5.22
C PHE A 81 13.78 -44.83 -4.86
N ALA A 82 13.05 -44.09 -4.01
CA ALA A 82 13.44 -42.76 -3.58
C ALA A 82 14.72 -42.80 -2.73
N ASP A 83 14.84 -43.78 -1.83
CA ASP A 83 16.06 -44.02 -1.05
C ASP A 83 17.26 -44.26 -1.95
N LYS A 84 17.11 -45.11 -2.97
CA LYS A 84 18.18 -45.38 -3.94
C LYS A 84 18.59 -44.13 -4.71
N VAL A 85 17.62 -43.35 -5.20
CA VAL A 85 17.90 -42.15 -5.99
C VAL A 85 18.62 -41.09 -5.16
N LEU A 86 18.14 -40.80 -3.95
CA LEU A 86 18.78 -39.81 -3.08
C LEU A 86 20.15 -40.26 -2.59
N SER A 87 20.36 -41.57 -2.35
CA SER A 87 21.68 -42.10 -2.02
C SER A 87 22.70 -41.82 -3.12
N VAL A 88 22.34 -42.03 -4.39
CA VAL A 88 23.23 -41.74 -5.53
C VAL A 88 23.40 -40.22 -5.72
N ALA A 89 22.36 -39.43 -5.46
CA ALA A 89 22.44 -37.97 -5.53
C ALA A 89 23.37 -37.38 -4.45
N HIS A 90 23.43 -37.96 -3.26
CA HIS A 90 24.30 -37.52 -2.16
C HIS A 90 25.71 -38.11 -2.21
N ASP A 91 25.95 -39.19 -2.93
CA ASP A 91 27.25 -39.83 -3.03
C ASP A 91 28.30 -38.91 -3.69
N HIS A 92 29.28 -38.46 -2.90
CA HIS A 92 30.37 -37.57 -3.34
C HIS A 92 31.34 -38.22 -4.33
N THR A 93 31.33 -39.55 -4.46
CA THR A 93 32.16 -40.25 -5.45
C THR A 93 31.59 -40.12 -6.86
N GLN A 94 30.32 -39.74 -6.99
CA GLN A 94 29.64 -39.56 -8.27
C GLN A 94 29.90 -38.17 -8.84
N SER A 95 29.99 -38.06 -10.17
CA SER A 95 30.11 -36.75 -10.81
C SER A 95 28.86 -35.87 -10.58
N HIS A 96 29.07 -34.55 -10.59
CA HIS A 96 27.96 -33.59 -10.46
C HIS A 96 26.86 -33.78 -11.50
N ALA A 97 27.21 -34.21 -12.72
CA ALA A 97 26.24 -34.48 -13.78
C ALA A 97 25.30 -35.63 -13.39
N VAL A 98 25.85 -36.73 -12.87
CA VAL A 98 25.02 -37.84 -12.39
C VAL A 98 24.16 -37.41 -11.22
N ARG A 99 24.75 -36.77 -10.20
CA ARG A 99 24.02 -36.30 -9.00
C ARG A 99 22.82 -35.43 -9.38
N LYS A 100 23.00 -34.46 -10.30
CA LYS A 100 21.92 -33.60 -10.82
C LYS A 100 20.87 -34.37 -11.63
N SER A 101 21.28 -35.32 -12.47
CA SER A 101 20.32 -36.13 -13.24
C SER A 101 19.45 -37.01 -12.35
N MET A 102 20.01 -37.56 -11.27
CA MET A 102 19.27 -38.33 -10.26
C MET A 102 18.33 -37.44 -9.45
N LEU A 103 18.74 -36.21 -9.13
CA LEU A 103 17.88 -35.22 -8.51
C LEU A 103 16.66 -34.87 -9.37
N TYR A 104 16.87 -34.70 -10.68
CA TYR A 104 15.77 -34.50 -11.63
C TYR A 104 14.83 -35.71 -11.69
N LEU A 105 15.38 -36.93 -11.72
CA LEU A 105 14.60 -38.17 -11.65
C LEU A 105 13.76 -38.28 -10.38
N PHE A 106 14.28 -37.88 -9.23
CA PHE A 106 13.52 -37.79 -7.98
C PHE A 106 12.31 -36.85 -8.13
N GLY A 107 12.52 -35.62 -8.63
CA GLY A 107 11.45 -34.65 -8.85
C GLY A 107 10.36 -35.19 -9.79
N CYS A 108 10.75 -35.84 -10.90
CA CYS A 108 9.80 -36.45 -11.83
C CYS A 108 9.06 -37.67 -11.25
N TYR A 109 9.70 -38.44 -10.37
CA TYR A 109 9.09 -39.60 -9.70
C TYR A 109 8.00 -39.20 -8.71
N ILE A 110 8.17 -38.09 -7.98
CA ILE A 110 7.16 -37.63 -7.01
C ILE A 110 6.05 -36.78 -7.65
N ARG A 111 6.27 -36.24 -8.85
CA ARG A 111 5.30 -35.38 -9.54
C ARG A 111 4.00 -36.12 -9.84
N GLY A 112 2.93 -35.76 -9.15
CA GLY A 112 1.61 -36.40 -9.29
C GLY A 112 1.44 -37.71 -8.51
N ASN A 113 2.53 -38.23 -7.91
CA ASN A 113 2.54 -39.45 -7.13
C ASN A 113 2.19 -39.19 -5.65
N LEU A 114 0.91 -39.00 -5.35
CA LEU A 114 0.48 -38.66 -3.99
C LEU A 114 0.86 -39.74 -2.96
N SER A 115 0.79 -41.02 -3.30
CA SER A 115 1.11 -42.10 -2.36
C SER A 115 2.61 -42.17 -2.04
N GLY A 116 3.48 -42.12 -3.06
CA GLY A 116 4.93 -42.07 -2.86
C GLY A 116 5.36 -40.82 -2.09
N LEU A 117 4.75 -39.67 -2.40
CA LEU A 117 5.00 -38.41 -1.72
C LEU A 117 4.59 -38.46 -0.24
N GLN A 118 3.41 -39.00 0.07
CA GLN A 118 2.94 -39.15 1.45
C GLN A 118 3.89 -39.98 2.32
N LYS A 119 4.45 -41.08 1.77
CA LYS A 119 5.44 -41.90 2.48
C LYS A 119 6.70 -41.08 2.82
N ILE A 120 7.21 -40.32 1.85
CA ILE A 120 8.38 -39.47 2.03
C ILE A 120 8.12 -38.39 3.09
N VAL A 121 7.00 -37.65 2.96
CA VAL A 121 6.66 -36.57 3.89
C VAL A 121 6.45 -37.09 5.30
N HIS A 122 5.73 -38.21 5.46
CA HIS A 122 5.53 -38.83 6.77
C HIS A 122 6.87 -39.17 7.44
N GLY A 123 7.79 -39.77 6.69
CA GLY A 123 9.13 -40.08 7.20
C GLY A 123 9.94 -38.84 7.59
N VAL A 124 9.79 -37.72 6.89
CA VAL A 124 10.49 -36.46 7.21
C VAL A 124 9.88 -35.80 8.45
N LEU A 125 8.55 -35.66 8.51
CA LEU A 125 7.85 -34.97 9.60
C LEU A 125 7.97 -35.73 10.92
N ASN A 126 7.93 -37.06 10.90
CA ASN A 126 8.13 -37.89 12.08
C ASN A 126 9.62 -38.10 12.43
N GLN A 127 10.53 -37.47 11.68
CA GLN A 127 11.98 -37.60 11.86
C GLN A 127 12.44 -39.07 11.87
N GLU A 128 11.80 -39.90 11.04
CA GLU A 128 12.18 -41.30 10.90
C GLU A 128 13.61 -41.39 10.35
N THR A 129 14.34 -42.43 10.75
CA THR A 129 15.74 -42.62 10.36
C THR A 129 15.90 -43.19 8.94
N SER A 130 14.89 -43.00 8.08
CA SER A 130 14.91 -43.40 6.68
C SER A 130 16.05 -42.68 5.94
N VAL A 131 16.52 -43.31 4.86
CA VAL A 131 17.63 -42.77 4.07
C VAL A 131 17.21 -41.47 3.40
N VAL A 132 16.01 -41.42 2.83
CA VAL A 132 15.38 -40.19 2.32
C VAL A 132 15.31 -39.10 3.38
N SER A 133 14.76 -39.38 4.57
CA SER A 133 14.62 -38.35 5.63
C SER A 133 15.96 -37.75 6.04
N LYS A 134 17.00 -38.59 6.19
CA LYS A 134 18.35 -38.13 6.52
C LYS A 134 18.92 -37.23 5.44
N PHE A 135 18.83 -37.65 4.18
CA PHE A 135 19.41 -36.92 3.06
C PHE A 135 18.67 -35.62 2.73
N LEU A 136 17.34 -35.61 2.88
CA LEU A 136 16.54 -34.39 2.73
C LEU A 136 16.90 -33.33 3.78
N CYS A 137 17.26 -33.75 4.99
CA CYS A 137 17.68 -32.82 6.04
C CYS A 137 19.19 -32.53 6.01
N ALA A 138 20.00 -33.32 5.30
CA ALA A 138 21.46 -33.20 5.29
C ALA A 138 21.92 -31.80 4.87
N GLY A 139 21.36 -31.23 3.80
CA GLY A 139 21.74 -29.90 3.33
C GLY A 139 21.29 -28.74 4.21
N LEU A 140 20.52 -29.00 5.27
CA LEU A 140 20.25 -28.02 6.33
C LEU A 140 21.39 -27.98 7.35
N PHE A 141 22.18 -29.04 7.52
CA PHE A 141 23.18 -29.14 8.59
C PHE A 141 24.61 -29.36 8.09
N ASP A 142 24.77 -29.80 6.84
CA ASP A 142 26.06 -29.99 6.19
C ASP A 142 26.58 -28.68 5.57
N ASP A 143 27.91 -28.55 5.51
CA ASP A 143 28.59 -27.42 4.86
C ASP A 143 28.75 -27.61 3.33
N ASP A 144 28.35 -28.76 2.77
CA ASP A 144 28.44 -29.03 1.32
C ASP A 144 27.33 -28.33 0.54
N PHE A 145 27.72 -27.49 -0.42
CA PHE A 145 26.77 -26.77 -1.29
C PHE A 145 25.93 -27.72 -2.14
N MET A 146 26.42 -28.91 -2.50
CA MET A 146 25.61 -29.89 -3.22
C MET A 146 24.54 -30.51 -2.33
N SER A 147 24.84 -30.83 -1.07
CA SER A 147 23.81 -31.24 -0.10
C SER A 147 22.73 -30.17 0.03
N THR A 148 23.10 -28.88 0.15
CA THR A 148 22.15 -27.76 0.15
C THR A 148 21.32 -27.69 -1.15
N THR A 149 21.95 -27.94 -2.31
CA THR A 149 21.26 -27.95 -3.62
C THR A 149 20.19 -29.05 -3.66
N ILE A 150 20.55 -30.27 -3.25
CA ILE A 150 19.64 -31.42 -3.25
C ILE A 150 18.49 -31.19 -2.27
N THR A 151 18.81 -30.74 -1.06
CA THR A 151 17.82 -30.44 -0.02
C THR A 151 16.79 -29.42 -0.50
N SER A 152 17.26 -28.26 -0.98
CA SER A 152 16.38 -27.19 -1.49
C SER A 152 15.49 -27.68 -2.62
N PHE A 153 16.08 -28.36 -3.61
CA PHE A 153 15.34 -28.93 -4.73
C PHE A 153 14.25 -29.89 -4.27
N CYS A 154 14.58 -30.85 -3.41
CA CYS A 154 13.64 -31.87 -2.99
C CYS A 154 12.49 -31.26 -2.19
N PHE A 155 12.76 -30.33 -1.26
CA PHE A 155 11.70 -29.63 -0.54
C PHE A 155 10.78 -28.88 -1.48
N ILE A 156 11.33 -28.12 -2.44
CA ILE A 156 10.52 -27.45 -3.46
C ILE A 156 9.62 -28.46 -4.17
N HIS A 157 10.18 -29.55 -4.71
CA HIS A 157 9.42 -30.53 -5.49
C HIS A 157 8.37 -31.31 -4.69
N ILE A 158 8.62 -31.56 -3.40
CA ILE A 158 7.63 -32.13 -2.49
C ILE A 158 6.42 -31.19 -2.33
N MET A 159 6.67 -29.88 -2.27
CA MET A 159 5.65 -28.86 -2.04
C MET A 159 4.96 -28.37 -3.33
N ILE A 160 5.41 -28.75 -4.53
CA ILE A 160 4.73 -28.35 -5.78
C ILE A 160 3.34 -28.97 -5.87
N ASN A 161 2.34 -28.11 -6.06
CA ASN A 161 0.92 -28.45 -6.11
C ASN A 161 0.42 -29.15 -4.83
N ASN A 162 1.13 -29.01 -3.72
CA ASN A 162 0.78 -29.60 -2.43
C ASN A 162 0.87 -28.53 -1.32
N PRO A 163 -0.07 -27.57 -1.27
CA PRO A 163 -0.02 -26.46 -0.30
C PRO A 163 -0.08 -26.94 1.16
N GLN A 164 -0.71 -28.08 1.44
CA GLN A 164 -0.72 -28.68 2.77
C GLN A 164 0.68 -28.96 3.31
N TYR A 165 1.60 -29.42 2.45
CA TYR A 165 2.98 -29.71 2.87
C TYR A 165 3.79 -28.43 3.08
N LYS A 166 3.48 -27.33 2.38
CA LYS A 166 4.08 -26.02 2.70
C LYS A 166 3.79 -25.62 4.14
N THR A 167 2.53 -25.73 4.56
CA THR A 167 2.09 -25.41 5.92
C THR A 167 2.74 -26.34 6.96
N GLU A 168 2.80 -27.65 6.68
CA GLU A 168 3.44 -28.61 7.59
C GLU A 168 4.93 -28.34 7.75
N PHE A 169 5.67 -28.09 6.66
CA PHE A 169 7.10 -27.76 6.73
C PHE A 169 7.38 -26.39 7.34
N ALA A 170 6.48 -25.43 7.20
CA ALA A 170 6.60 -24.14 7.90
C ALA A 170 6.57 -24.30 9.43
N ARG A 171 5.77 -25.25 9.92
CA ARG A 171 5.65 -25.59 11.35
C ARG A 171 6.73 -26.57 11.84
N MET A 172 7.44 -27.21 10.92
CA MET A 172 8.45 -28.21 11.26
C MET A 172 9.61 -27.55 12.02
N ALA A 173 9.95 -28.13 13.17
CA ALA A 173 11.09 -27.75 13.98
C ALA A 173 12.09 -28.90 14.08
N PHE A 174 13.37 -28.55 14.02
CA PHE A 174 14.52 -29.41 14.19
C PHE A 174 15.17 -29.09 15.54
N ILE A 175 15.53 -30.12 16.30
CA ILE A 175 16.30 -29.97 17.53
C ILE A 175 17.73 -30.39 17.20
N VAL A 176 18.68 -29.45 17.29
CA VAL A 176 20.10 -29.76 17.14
C VAL A 176 20.67 -29.90 18.54
N ASP A 177 21.07 -31.12 18.90
CA ASP A 177 21.79 -31.39 20.14
C ASP A 177 23.29 -31.19 19.89
N LYS A 178 23.78 -29.97 20.14
CA LYS A 178 25.21 -29.70 20.26
C LYS A 178 25.50 -29.51 21.75
N SER A 179 26.21 -30.50 22.30
CA SER A 179 26.84 -30.55 23.63
C SER A 179 26.63 -29.28 24.47
N ASP A 180 25.65 -29.36 25.39
CA ASP A 180 25.25 -28.39 26.43
C ASP A 180 24.23 -27.29 26.08
N SER A 181 23.67 -27.20 24.86
CA SER A 181 22.46 -26.39 24.63
C SER A 181 21.56 -26.95 23.52
N GLN A 182 20.33 -27.31 23.87
CA GLN A 182 19.31 -27.65 22.87
C GLN A 182 18.80 -26.37 22.22
N THR A 183 19.14 -26.17 20.95
CA THR A 183 18.58 -25.07 20.16
C THR A 183 17.63 -25.66 19.13
N ALA A 184 16.35 -25.28 19.21
CA ALA A 184 15.36 -25.64 18.21
C ALA A 184 15.39 -24.61 17.07
N PHE A 185 15.43 -25.08 15.83
CA PHE A 185 15.35 -24.26 14.63
C PHE A 185 14.18 -24.74 13.79
N ASN A 186 13.34 -23.84 13.29
CA ASN A 186 12.40 -24.20 12.24
C ASN A 186 13.09 -24.15 10.86
N LEU A 187 12.44 -24.71 9.83
CA LEU A 187 13.02 -24.77 8.48
C LEU A 187 13.37 -23.37 7.94
N ILE A 188 12.50 -22.39 8.18
CA ILE A 188 12.64 -21.01 7.70
C ILE A 188 13.85 -20.32 8.37
N SER A 189 13.94 -20.38 9.69
CA SER A 189 15.04 -19.80 10.45
C SER A 189 16.37 -20.45 10.08
N ARG A 190 16.35 -21.76 9.78
CA ARG A 190 17.53 -22.45 9.28
C ARG A 190 17.93 -21.97 7.88
N CYS A 191 17.00 -21.77 6.96
CA CYS A 191 17.28 -21.17 5.65
C CYS A 191 17.94 -19.78 5.81
N VAL A 192 17.37 -18.90 6.64
CA VAL A 192 17.92 -17.57 6.94
C VAL A 192 19.34 -17.65 7.52
N SER A 193 19.60 -18.60 8.41
CA SER A 193 20.92 -18.79 9.01
C SER A 193 22.00 -19.23 8.01
N ILE A 194 21.62 -19.91 6.92
CA ILE A 194 22.53 -20.35 5.86
C ILE A 194 22.74 -19.24 4.83
N ILE A 195 21.76 -18.34 4.64
CA ILE A 195 21.87 -17.21 3.70
C ILE A 195 22.69 -16.10 4.37
N GLN A 196 24.00 -16.26 4.45
CA GLN A 196 24.91 -15.25 5.00
C GLN A 196 26.03 -14.91 4.00
N PRO A 197 26.53 -13.66 3.98
CA PRO A 197 27.59 -13.23 3.06
C PRO A 197 28.84 -14.12 3.03
N GLN A 198 29.17 -14.74 4.17
CA GLN A 198 30.32 -15.63 4.34
C GLN A 198 30.09 -17.07 3.87
N THR A 199 28.84 -17.46 3.58
CA THR A 199 28.54 -18.82 3.10
C THR A 199 28.81 -18.97 1.61
N ASN A 200 28.87 -20.22 1.15
CA ASN A 200 28.97 -20.50 -0.27
C ASN A 200 27.80 -19.82 -1.03
N PRO A 201 28.06 -19.02 -2.08
CA PRO A 201 27.01 -18.29 -2.80
C PRO A 201 25.97 -19.22 -3.44
N ILE A 202 26.35 -20.44 -3.81
CA ILE A 202 25.42 -21.46 -4.35
C ILE A 202 24.46 -21.92 -3.26
N SER A 203 24.95 -22.18 -2.05
CA SER A 203 24.11 -22.53 -0.90
C SER A 203 23.12 -21.42 -0.58
N SER A 204 23.58 -20.15 -0.58
CA SER A 204 22.72 -18.99 -0.40
C SER A 204 21.63 -18.90 -1.47
N ILE A 205 21.96 -19.10 -2.75
CA ILE A 205 20.97 -19.10 -3.86
C ILE A 205 19.91 -20.19 -3.65
N ASN A 206 20.34 -21.41 -3.36
CA ASN A 206 19.43 -22.54 -3.17
C ASN A 206 18.50 -22.33 -1.97
N MET A 207 19.01 -21.81 -0.85
CA MET A 207 18.18 -21.51 0.32
C MET A 207 17.26 -20.31 0.08
N LEU A 208 17.70 -19.29 -0.68
CA LEU A 208 16.81 -18.20 -1.12
C LEU A 208 15.67 -18.73 -1.99
N CYS A 209 15.95 -19.61 -2.96
CA CYS A 209 14.93 -20.26 -3.77
C CYS A 209 13.91 -21.03 -2.91
N LEU A 210 14.38 -21.85 -1.97
CA LEU A 210 13.51 -22.58 -1.05
C LEU A 210 12.66 -21.63 -0.20
N LEU A 211 13.27 -20.60 0.37
CA LEU A 211 12.60 -19.60 1.21
C LEU A 211 11.52 -18.83 0.45
N ILE A 212 11.83 -18.36 -0.77
CA ILE A 212 10.86 -17.71 -1.66
C ILE A 212 9.69 -18.66 -1.93
N TYR A 213 9.96 -19.93 -2.23
CA TYR A 213 8.93 -20.91 -2.53
C TYR A 213 8.01 -21.22 -1.33
N LEU A 214 8.61 -21.32 -0.14
CA LEU A 214 7.89 -21.54 1.12
C LEU A 214 6.91 -20.40 1.41
N ILE A 215 7.37 -19.15 1.29
CA ILE A 215 6.58 -17.96 1.62
C ILE A 215 5.54 -17.66 0.54
N TYR A 216 5.85 -17.95 -0.73
CA TYR A 216 4.94 -17.69 -1.83
C TYR A 216 3.64 -18.49 -1.68
N ASP A 217 2.53 -17.77 -1.53
CA ASP A 217 1.17 -18.31 -1.39
C ASP A 217 1.00 -19.23 -0.16
N CYS A 218 1.67 -18.92 0.96
CA CYS A 218 1.52 -19.63 2.23
C CYS A 218 1.57 -18.66 3.43
N GLU A 219 0.41 -18.40 4.02
CA GLU A 219 0.28 -17.47 5.15
C GLU A 219 1.02 -17.96 6.41
N GLU A 220 1.00 -19.27 6.67
CA GLU A 220 1.71 -19.86 7.81
C GLU A 220 3.23 -19.60 7.71
N ALA A 221 3.82 -19.91 6.55
CA ALA A 221 5.24 -19.68 6.30
C ALA A 221 5.60 -18.20 6.37
N LEU A 222 4.72 -17.32 5.87
CA LEU A 222 4.90 -15.88 6.01
C LEU A 222 4.91 -15.47 7.48
N ASN A 223 3.94 -15.89 8.29
CA ASN A 223 3.88 -15.52 9.71
C ASN A 223 5.15 -15.97 10.45
N THR A 224 5.55 -17.24 10.28
CA THR A 224 6.78 -17.77 10.89
C THR A 224 8.04 -17.01 10.44
N PHE A 225 8.09 -16.56 9.19
CA PHE A 225 9.20 -15.74 8.70
C PHE A 225 9.23 -14.34 9.34
N LEU A 226 8.05 -13.73 9.54
CA LEU A 226 7.93 -12.38 10.09
C LEU A 226 8.04 -12.30 11.62
N GLU A 227 7.92 -13.42 12.34
CA GLU A 227 8.12 -13.51 13.79
C GLU A 227 9.55 -13.13 14.23
N SER A 228 10.53 -13.24 13.33
CA SER A 228 11.90 -12.84 13.63
C SER A 228 12.08 -11.32 13.59
N SER A 229 12.58 -10.73 14.69
CA SER A 229 12.73 -9.28 14.86
C SER A 229 13.65 -8.60 13.84
N ASP A 230 14.52 -9.35 13.16
CA ASP A 230 15.55 -8.80 12.27
C ASP A 230 15.29 -9.02 10.77
N ILE A 231 14.11 -9.50 10.40
CA ILE A 231 13.85 -9.94 9.03
C ILE A 231 13.86 -8.81 8.00
N SER A 232 13.44 -7.60 8.41
CA SER A 232 13.53 -6.40 7.56
C SER A 232 14.99 -6.07 7.25
N SER A 233 15.84 -6.09 8.29
CA SER A 233 17.28 -5.83 8.17
C SER A 233 17.97 -6.90 7.32
N PHE A 234 17.62 -8.17 7.50
CA PHE A 234 18.12 -9.28 6.68
C PHE A 234 17.85 -9.06 5.18
N MET A 235 16.60 -8.72 4.80
CA MET A 235 16.24 -8.48 3.41
C MET A 235 16.92 -7.22 2.83
N ILE A 236 16.95 -6.11 3.58
CA ILE A 236 17.59 -4.87 3.14
C ILE A 236 19.10 -5.08 2.96
N MET A 237 19.73 -5.77 3.90
CA MET A 237 21.16 -6.09 3.82
C MET A 237 21.44 -7.03 2.64
N GLY A 238 20.60 -8.02 2.37
CA GLY A 238 20.77 -8.92 1.22
C GLY A 238 20.74 -8.19 -0.13
N ILE A 239 19.96 -7.11 -0.25
CA ILE A 239 19.93 -6.25 -1.45
C ILE A 239 21.16 -5.34 -1.54
N LYS A 240 21.57 -4.75 -0.42
CA LYS A 240 22.61 -3.70 -0.39
C LYS A 240 24.04 -4.25 -0.27
N SER A 241 24.22 -5.37 0.41
CA SER A 241 25.53 -6.00 0.62
C SER A 241 26.03 -6.65 -0.67
N GLY A 242 27.36 -6.65 -0.86
CA GLY A 242 28.00 -7.41 -1.93
C GLY A 242 28.48 -8.75 -1.40
N TYR A 243 28.13 -9.84 -2.08
CA TYR A 243 28.57 -11.20 -1.77
C TYR A 243 29.96 -11.52 -2.38
N GLY A 244 30.65 -10.53 -2.97
CA GLY A 244 32.00 -10.68 -3.50
C GLY A 244 32.16 -11.71 -4.63
N SER A 245 31.05 -12.17 -5.22
CA SER A 245 30.97 -13.28 -6.17
C SER A 245 30.45 -12.81 -7.52
N ASN A 246 30.79 -13.51 -8.60
CA ASN A 246 30.13 -13.35 -9.90
C ASN A 246 28.62 -13.63 -9.85
N LEU A 247 28.14 -14.31 -8.80
CA LEU A 247 26.74 -14.61 -8.54
C LEU A 247 26.01 -13.53 -7.74
N ASP A 248 26.67 -12.42 -7.40
CA ASP A 248 26.09 -11.32 -6.61
C ASP A 248 24.82 -10.75 -7.25
N THR A 249 24.79 -10.65 -8.59
CA THR A 249 23.60 -10.21 -9.34
C THR A 249 22.42 -11.17 -9.14
N VAL A 250 22.68 -12.49 -9.14
CA VAL A 250 21.65 -13.51 -8.94
C VAL A 250 21.14 -13.45 -7.50
N ILE A 251 22.03 -13.37 -6.52
CA ILE A 251 21.67 -13.30 -5.09
C ILE A 251 20.84 -12.05 -4.80
N LYS A 252 21.28 -10.87 -5.23
CA LYS A 252 20.53 -9.61 -5.07
C LYS A 252 19.19 -9.64 -5.78
N GLY A 253 19.16 -10.23 -6.97
CA GLY A 253 17.93 -10.47 -7.71
C GLY A 253 16.94 -11.32 -6.93
N LEU A 254 17.39 -12.43 -6.33
CA LEU A 254 16.56 -13.31 -5.51
C LEU A 254 16.11 -12.63 -4.21
N PHE A 255 16.96 -11.81 -3.57
CA PHE A 255 16.52 -10.98 -2.45
C PHE A 255 15.45 -9.97 -2.86
N ALA A 256 15.56 -9.37 -4.04
CA ALA A 256 14.51 -8.49 -4.56
C ALA A 256 13.20 -9.25 -4.82
N VAL A 257 13.27 -10.50 -5.31
CA VAL A 257 12.09 -11.39 -5.42
C VAL A 257 11.52 -11.73 -4.04
N LEU A 258 12.35 -12.01 -3.04
CA LEU A 258 11.91 -12.29 -1.68
C LEU A 258 11.16 -11.09 -1.08
N VAL A 259 11.71 -9.89 -1.21
CA VAL A 259 11.04 -8.64 -0.80
C VAL A 259 9.72 -8.48 -1.54
N GLY A 260 9.72 -8.65 -2.87
CA GLY A 260 8.49 -8.58 -3.67
C GLY A 260 7.45 -9.62 -3.25
N THR A 261 7.87 -10.83 -2.87
CA THR A 261 7.00 -11.91 -2.38
C THR A 261 6.34 -11.54 -1.05
N VAL A 262 7.13 -11.01 -0.11
CA VAL A 262 6.63 -10.54 1.19
C VAL A 262 5.69 -9.35 1.03
N LEU A 263 6.04 -8.37 0.19
CA LEU A 263 5.17 -7.22 -0.10
C LEU A 263 3.85 -7.66 -0.76
N ASN A 264 3.90 -8.62 -1.68
CA ASN A 264 2.71 -9.18 -2.31
C ASN A 264 1.78 -9.85 -1.29
N ALA A 265 2.33 -10.67 -0.40
CA ALA A 265 1.54 -11.35 0.63
C ALA A 265 1.02 -10.39 1.73
N LEU A 266 1.70 -9.27 1.96
CA LEU A 266 1.29 -8.25 2.93
C LEU A 266 0.35 -7.18 2.36
N GLN A 267 0.00 -7.19 1.07
CA GLN A 267 -0.91 -6.18 0.50
C GLN A 267 -2.24 -6.08 1.25
N GLU A 268 -2.78 -7.20 1.71
CA GLU A 268 -4.03 -7.25 2.46
C GLU A 268 -3.88 -6.80 3.92
N ARG A 269 -2.64 -6.68 4.40
CA ARG A 269 -2.28 -6.27 5.77
C ARG A 269 -1.77 -4.84 5.77
N ALA A 270 -2.69 -3.88 5.60
CA ALA A 270 -2.43 -2.45 5.40
C ALA A 270 -1.49 -1.77 6.43
N ASP A 271 -1.31 -2.35 7.63
CA ASP A 271 -0.55 -1.76 8.74
C ASP A 271 0.73 -2.52 9.14
N SER A 272 1.30 -3.32 8.24
CA SER A 272 2.57 -3.98 8.56
C SER A 272 3.72 -2.97 8.65
N GLN A 273 4.26 -2.76 9.87
CA GLN A 273 5.49 -1.98 10.11
C GLN A 273 6.65 -2.45 9.23
N ILE A 274 6.67 -3.74 8.87
CA ILE A 274 7.65 -4.36 7.98
C ILE A 274 7.54 -3.77 6.57
N THR A 275 6.33 -3.63 6.02
CA THR A 275 6.09 -2.99 4.71
C THR A 275 6.63 -1.56 4.71
N LYS A 276 6.36 -0.78 5.76
CA LYS A 276 6.86 0.60 5.91
C LYS A 276 8.40 0.63 5.96
N ASN A 277 9.00 -0.23 6.77
CA ASN A 277 10.46 -0.33 6.92
C ASN A 277 11.17 -0.73 5.61
N LEU A 278 10.61 -1.69 4.86
CA LEU A 278 11.15 -2.13 3.58
C LEU A 278 11.05 -1.03 2.52
N MET A 279 9.86 -0.43 2.38
CA MET A 279 9.62 0.64 1.39
C MET A 279 10.40 1.92 1.68
N ALA A 280 10.80 2.15 2.94
CA ALA A 280 11.68 3.26 3.31
C ALA A 280 13.14 3.08 2.83
N HIS A 281 13.60 1.83 2.69
CA HIS A 281 15.02 1.53 2.41
C HIS A 281 15.28 0.94 1.02
N VAL A 282 14.25 0.42 0.37
CA VAL A 282 14.30 -0.25 -0.94
C VAL A 282 13.12 0.25 -1.77
N SER A 283 13.42 0.96 -2.86
CA SER A 283 12.36 1.46 -3.74
C SER A 283 11.85 0.36 -4.66
N LEU A 284 10.58 0.46 -5.09
CA LEU A 284 10.02 -0.45 -6.10
C LEU A 284 10.77 -0.39 -7.44
N VAL A 285 11.39 0.76 -7.75
CA VAL A 285 12.22 0.93 -8.95
C VAL A 285 13.50 0.09 -8.85
N ASP A 286 14.13 0.06 -7.67
CA ASP A 286 15.31 -0.76 -7.41
C ASP A 286 14.96 -2.25 -7.50
N LEU A 287 13.83 -2.67 -6.90
CA LEU A 287 13.35 -4.04 -6.99
C LEU A 287 13.15 -4.47 -8.45
N LYS A 288 12.46 -3.65 -9.24
CA LYS A 288 12.25 -3.92 -10.66
C LYS A 288 13.58 -4.06 -11.41
N SER A 289 14.53 -3.15 -11.17
CA SER A 289 15.85 -3.18 -11.80
C SER A 289 16.62 -4.46 -11.48
N LEU A 290 16.62 -4.88 -10.21
CA LEU A 290 17.30 -6.10 -9.77
C LEU A 290 16.65 -7.37 -10.30
N ILE A 291 15.32 -7.44 -10.31
CA ILE A 291 14.57 -8.58 -10.89
C ILE A 291 14.80 -8.65 -12.41
N THR A 292 14.86 -7.51 -13.10
CA THR A 292 15.17 -7.47 -14.53
C THR A 292 16.58 -8.04 -14.80
N LYS A 293 17.58 -7.63 -14.02
CA LYS A 293 18.94 -8.17 -14.12
C LYS A 293 19.02 -9.67 -13.81
N LEU A 294 18.23 -10.15 -12.85
CA LEU A 294 18.10 -11.59 -12.58
C LEU A 294 17.56 -12.32 -13.81
N ASN A 295 16.52 -11.79 -14.44
CA ASN A 295 15.91 -12.37 -15.64
C ASN A 295 16.86 -12.42 -16.84
N GLU A 296 17.84 -11.52 -16.91
CA GLU A 296 18.88 -11.47 -17.94
C GLU A 296 20.07 -12.40 -17.64
N SER A 297 20.19 -12.92 -16.42
CA SER A 297 21.29 -13.81 -16.04
C SER A 297 21.25 -15.12 -16.83
N SER A 298 22.43 -15.63 -17.18
CA SER A 298 22.55 -16.86 -17.98
C SER A 298 21.91 -18.08 -17.29
N GLU A 299 22.04 -18.14 -15.97
CA GLU A 299 21.51 -19.13 -15.07
C GLU A 299 19.97 -19.14 -15.12
N PHE A 300 19.35 -17.97 -15.01
CA PHE A 300 17.89 -17.83 -15.05
C PHE A 300 17.32 -18.09 -16.45
N VAL A 301 17.96 -17.55 -17.49
CA VAL A 301 17.52 -17.73 -18.89
C VAL A 301 17.56 -19.22 -19.28
N ALA A 302 18.58 -19.96 -18.84
CA ALA A 302 18.68 -21.38 -19.11
C ALA A 302 17.58 -22.17 -18.36
N SER A 303 17.36 -21.87 -17.08
CA SER A 303 16.34 -22.53 -16.25
C SER A 303 14.89 -22.21 -16.64
N SER A 304 14.63 -21.03 -17.19
CA SER A 304 13.26 -20.63 -17.59
C SER A 304 12.80 -21.24 -18.92
N LYS A 305 13.72 -21.72 -19.76
CA LYS A 305 13.41 -22.31 -21.07
C LYS A 305 12.95 -23.75 -21.00
N SER A 306 13.41 -24.51 -20.01
CA SER A 306 13.13 -25.93 -19.90
C SER A 306 13.07 -26.37 -18.44
N ARG A 307 12.19 -27.34 -18.18
CA ARG A 307 12.08 -28.02 -16.89
C ARG A 307 13.22 -29.01 -16.66
N ILE A 308 13.87 -29.46 -17.74
CA ILE A 308 14.98 -30.40 -17.65
C ILE A 308 16.18 -29.70 -17.03
N ILE A 309 16.77 -30.32 -16.02
CA ILE A 309 17.95 -29.76 -15.34
C ILE A 309 19.10 -29.53 -16.34
N ASN A 310 19.60 -28.30 -16.39
CA ASN A 310 20.77 -27.99 -17.19
C ASN A 310 22.04 -28.41 -16.44
N LEU A 311 22.61 -29.54 -16.86
CA LEU A 311 23.76 -30.16 -16.21
C LEU A 311 25.04 -29.31 -16.30
N SER A 312 25.15 -28.44 -17.30
CA SER A 312 26.31 -27.59 -17.56
C SER A 312 26.36 -26.36 -16.64
N LEU A 313 25.24 -25.96 -16.03
CA LEU A 313 25.21 -24.80 -15.15
C LEU A 313 25.81 -25.12 -13.79
N LYS A 314 26.63 -24.21 -13.26
CA LYS A 314 27.17 -24.32 -11.90
C LYS A 314 26.08 -24.12 -10.84
N VAL A 315 25.15 -23.21 -11.11
CA VAL A 315 23.99 -22.88 -10.25
C VAL A 315 22.73 -23.44 -10.90
N TYR A 316 21.90 -24.08 -10.10
CA TYR A 316 20.60 -24.56 -10.54
C TYR A 316 19.50 -23.71 -9.91
N ILE A 317 18.80 -22.92 -10.74
CA ILE A 317 17.52 -22.31 -10.34
C ILE A 317 16.44 -23.24 -10.87
N ASP A 318 15.57 -23.73 -10.00
CA ASP A 318 14.49 -24.62 -10.44
C ASP A 318 13.49 -23.87 -11.34
N TYR A 319 12.96 -24.56 -12.37
CA TYR A 319 11.98 -23.99 -13.28
C TYR A 319 10.78 -23.38 -12.53
N GLU A 320 10.32 -24.01 -11.46
CA GLU A 320 9.14 -23.55 -10.70
C GLU A 320 9.42 -22.24 -9.97
N ILE A 321 10.67 -21.99 -9.57
CA ILE A 321 11.11 -20.70 -9.05
C ILE A 321 11.04 -19.63 -10.13
N THR A 322 11.43 -19.95 -11.37
CA THR A 322 11.37 -18.98 -12.48
C THR A 322 9.95 -18.49 -12.73
N LEU A 323 8.94 -19.35 -12.55
CA LEU A 323 7.53 -18.97 -12.65
C LEU A 323 7.13 -18.00 -11.53
N ILE A 324 7.59 -18.23 -10.30
CA ILE A 324 7.35 -17.32 -9.17
C ILE A 324 8.02 -15.97 -9.43
N VAL A 325 9.28 -15.95 -9.86
CA VAL A 325 10.00 -14.71 -10.22
C VAL A 325 9.20 -13.89 -11.22
N LYS A 326 8.65 -14.53 -12.26
CA LYS A 326 7.82 -13.83 -13.26
C LYS A 326 6.53 -13.26 -12.69
N LYS A 327 5.84 -13.98 -11.80
CA LYS A 327 4.64 -13.46 -11.14
C LYS A 327 4.97 -12.26 -10.24
N ILE A 328 6.06 -12.34 -9.49
CA ILE A 328 6.51 -11.23 -8.62
C ILE A 328 7.00 -10.03 -9.44
N GLU A 329 7.65 -10.25 -10.58
CA GLU A 329 8.02 -9.19 -11.51
C GLU A 329 6.79 -8.38 -11.96
N ILE A 330 5.73 -9.07 -12.38
CA ILE A 330 4.46 -8.45 -12.80
C ILE A 330 3.87 -7.66 -11.63
N PHE A 331 3.81 -8.25 -10.44
CA PHE A 331 3.35 -7.59 -9.23
C PHE A 331 4.10 -6.28 -8.94
N VAL A 332 5.44 -6.29 -9.01
CA VAL A 332 6.25 -5.08 -8.75
C VAL A 332 5.96 -4.01 -9.82
N ILE A 333 5.81 -4.40 -11.08
CA ILE A 333 5.47 -3.50 -12.18
C ILE A 333 4.08 -2.86 -11.98
N ASP A 334 3.08 -3.65 -11.61
CA ASP A 334 1.72 -3.15 -11.41
C ASP A 334 1.64 -2.26 -10.16
N SER A 335 2.36 -2.61 -9.10
CA SER A 335 2.50 -1.78 -7.90
C SER A 335 3.12 -0.41 -8.22
N LEU A 336 4.13 -0.37 -9.11
CA LEU A 336 4.73 0.88 -9.59
C LEU A 336 3.75 1.75 -10.37
N ARG A 337 2.92 1.14 -11.24
CA ARG A 337 1.89 1.83 -12.02
C ARG A 337 0.81 2.43 -11.13
N TYR A 338 0.40 1.70 -10.10
CA TYR A 338 -0.59 2.17 -9.15
C TYR A 338 -0.05 3.37 -8.34
N HIS A 339 1.18 3.29 -7.82
CA HIS A 339 1.81 4.38 -7.08
C HIS A 339 2.02 5.65 -7.92
N SER A 340 2.26 5.53 -9.23
CA SER A 340 2.38 6.71 -10.10
C SER A 340 1.02 7.37 -10.36
N GLN A 341 -0.04 6.59 -10.54
CA GLN A 341 -1.41 7.12 -10.71
C GLN A 341 -1.91 7.82 -9.44
N ASP A 342 -1.69 7.24 -8.27
CA ASP A 342 -2.08 7.86 -7.00
C ASP A 342 -1.28 9.13 -6.71
N ARG A 343 0.01 9.18 -7.04
CA ARG A 343 0.79 10.43 -6.97
C ARG A 343 0.25 11.51 -7.90
N SER A 344 -0.19 11.16 -9.10
CA SER A 344 -0.80 12.13 -10.02
C SER A 344 -2.08 12.72 -9.42
N LYS A 345 -2.97 11.87 -8.89
CA LYS A 345 -4.20 12.33 -8.23
C LYS A 345 -3.92 13.17 -6.99
N LEU A 346 -2.90 12.81 -6.20
CA LEU A 346 -2.46 13.57 -5.03
C LEU A 346 -1.90 14.94 -5.43
N ALA A 347 -1.14 15.03 -6.52
CA ALA A 347 -0.66 16.30 -7.05
C ALA A 347 -1.84 17.19 -7.52
N ASP A 348 -2.80 16.62 -8.24
CA ASP A 348 -4.01 17.34 -8.68
C ASP A 348 -4.82 17.87 -7.48
N LEU A 349 -4.99 17.06 -6.42
CA LEU A 349 -5.65 17.46 -5.18
C LEU A 349 -4.87 18.56 -4.45
N GLN A 350 -3.53 18.49 -4.44
CA GLN A 350 -2.68 19.47 -3.80
C GLN A 350 -2.72 20.82 -4.52
N ASP A 351 -2.78 20.81 -5.86
CA ASP A 351 -2.98 22.01 -6.68
C ASP A 351 -4.37 22.63 -6.44
N GLN A 352 -5.43 21.82 -6.33
CA GLN A 352 -6.76 22.30 -5.96
C GLN A 352 -6.79 22.93 -4.56
N LEU A 353 -6.11 22.30 -3.60
CA LEU A 353 -6.04 22.80 -2.22
C LEU A 353 -5.25 24.10 -2.13
N GLN A 354 -4.19 24.24 -2.94
CA GLN A 354 -3.44 25.48 -3.08
C GLN A 354 -4.28 26.59 -3.73
N ALA A 355 -5.08 26.27 -4.75
CA ALA A 355 -6.00 27.22 -5.37
C ALA A 355 -7.06 27.71 -4.37
N MET A 356 -7.70 26.80 -3.63
CA MET A 356 -8.67 27.12 -2.58
C MET A 356 -8.04 27.96 -1.46
N THR A 357 -6.79 27.66 -1.08
CA THR A 357 -6.06 28.44 -0.07
C THR A 357 -5.79 29.88 -0.54
N ASN A 358 -5.48 30.06 -1.82
CA ASN A 358 -5.27 31.39 -2.39
C ASN A 358 -6.58 32.18 -2.48
N GLU A 359 -7.68 31.53 -2.85
CA GLU A 359 -9.02 32.14 -2.87
C GLU A 359 -9.46 32.55 -1.45
N PHE A 360 -9.26 31.68 -0.46
CA PHE A 360 -9.55 31.99 0.94
C PHE A 360 -8.74 33.18 1.46
N LYS A 361 -7.46 33.31 1.07
CA LYS A 361 -6.64 34.50 1.39
C LYS A 361 -7.23 35.77 0.77
N SER A 362 -7.62 35.73 -0.51
CA SER A 362 -8.25 36.88 -1.19
C SER A 362 -9.53 37.32 -0.48
N VAL A 363 -10.42 36.38 -0.18
CA VAL A 363 -11.67 36.66 0.55
C VAL A 363 -11.37 37.19 1.95
N SER A 364 -10.37 36.63 2.65
CA SER A 364 -9.97 37.14 3.97
C SER A 364 -9.44 38.58 3.92
N GLU A 365 -8.75 38.98 2.85
CA GLU A 365 -8.30 40.35 2.65
C GLU A 365 -9.48 41.29 2.37
N GLU A 366 -10.43 40.87 1.53
CA GLU A 366 -11.67 41.61 1.28
C GLU A 366 -12.49 41.79 2.56
N CYS A 367 -12.65 40.73 3.38
CA CYS A 367 -13.34 40.83 4.67
C CYS A 367 -12.64 41.81 5.63
N LYS A 368 -11.31 41.86 5.65
CA LYS A 368 -10.56 42.87 6.42
C LYS A 368 -10.85 44.28 5.89
N HIS A 369 -10.86 44.47 4.58
CA HIS A 369 -11.15 45.76 3.97
C HIS A 369 -12.59 46.22 4.29
N LEU A 370 -13.57 45.32 4.15
CA LEU A 370 -14.97 45.59 4.53
C LEU A 370 -15.10 45.95 6.01
N LYS A 371 -14.41 45.23 6.90
CA LYS A 371 -14.43 45.51 8.34
C LYS A 371 -13.90 46.91 8.65
N ASN A 372 -12.78 47.31 8.05
CA ASN A 372 -12.23 48.65 8.21
C ASN A 372 -13.20 49.73 7.69
N HIS A 373 -13.87 49.46 6.57
CA HIS A 373 -14.88 50.37 6.02
C HIS A 373 -16.10 50.52 6.94
N LEU A 374 -16.56 49.41 7.54
CA LEU A 374 -17.67 49.40 8.49
C LEU A 374 -17.31 50.18 9.76
N GLU A 375 -16.10 49.99 10.30
CA GLU A 375 -15.62 50.75 11.45
C GLU A 375 -15.53 52.26 11.16
N ALA A 376 -15.07 52.64 9.96
CA ALA A 376 -15.03 54.04 9.54
C ALA A 376 -16.45 54.63 9.35
N ALA A 377 -17.37 53.85 8.81
CA ALA A 377 -18.78 54.25 8.67
C ALA A 377 -19.44 54.44 10.04
N ASN A 378 -19.23 53.52 10.98
CA ASN A 378 -19.75 53.63 12.35
C ASN A 378 -19.22 54.87 13.07
N LYS A 379 -17.94 55.22 12.91
CA LYS A 379 -17.39 56.48 13.44
C LYS A 379 -18.10 57.70 12.87
N ARG A 380 -18.34 57.73 11.55
CA ARG A 380 -19.08 58.83 10.91
C ARG A 380 -20.51 58.94 11.41
N VAL A 381 -21.20 57.82 11.61
CA VAL A 381 -22.55 57.80 12.20
C VAL A 381 -22.51 58.40 13.60
N HIS A 382 -21.55 58.00 14.43
CA HIS A 382 -21.40 58.53 15.78
C HIS A 382 -21.11 60.04 15.82
N ASP A 383 -20.23 60.53 14.94
CA ASP A 383 -19.95 61.97 14.83
C ASP A 383 -21.20 62.77 14.42
N LEU A 384 -22.02 62.20 13.52
CA LEU A 384 -23.29 62.80 13.11
C LEU A 384 -24.32 62.81 14.26
N GLU A 385 -24.39 61.75 15.06
CA GLU A 385 -25.25 61.70 16.26
C GLU A 385 -24.88 62.80 17.25
N ILE A 386 -23.59 62.97 17.57
CA ILE A 386 -23.10 64.03 18.46
C ILE A 386 -23.48 65.42 17.91
N LYS A 387 -23.29 65.63 16.60
CA LYS A 387 -23.63 66.91 15.96
C LYS A 387 -25.14 67.17 15.99
N ASN A 388 -25.95 66.13 15.80
CA ASN A 388 -27.41 66.23 15.88
C ASN A 388 -27.86 66.59 17.31
N ASP A 389 -27.28 65.99 18.33
CA ASP A 389 -27.54 66.33 19.74
C ASP A 389 -27.17 67.78 20.06
N GLN A 390 -26.05 68.28 19.53
CA GLN A 390 -25.64 69.68 19.69
C GLN A 390 -26.64 70.64 19.04
N LEU A 391 -27.08 70.34 17.81
CA LEU A 391 -28.10 71.12 17.11
C LEU A 391 -29.44 71.11 17.87
N MET A 392 -29.86 69.96 18.38
CA MET A 392 -31.07 69.84 19.19
C MET A 392 -31.00 70.67 20.47
N ARG A 393 -29.85 70.68 21.17
CA ARG A 393 -29.64 71.55 22.34
C ARG A 393 -29.70 73.03 21.99
N ALA A 394 -29.05 73.44 20.90
CA ALA A 394 -29.09 74.82 20.42
C ALA A 394 -30.52 75.25 20.05
N ASN A 395 -31.27 74.39 19.35
CA ASN A 395 -32.65 74.67 18.97
C ASN A 395 -33.59 74.78 20.19
N ASN A 396 -33.41 73.92 21.19
CA ASN A 396 -34.14 74.02 22.46
C ASN A 396 -33.79 75.29 23.24
N GLY A 397 -32.52 75.73 23.18
CA GLY A 397 -32.08 77.03 23.73
C GLY A 397 -32.78 78.20 23.04
N LEU A 398 -32.73 78.25 21.71
CA LEU A 398 -33.43 79.26 20.91
C LEU A 398 -34.94 79.29 21.19
N THR A 399 -35.57 78.12 21.34
CA THR A 399 -36.99 78.01 21.68
C THR A 399 -37.28 78.59 23.06
N ARG A 400 -36.40 78.38 24.04
CA ARG A 400 -36.52 79.01 25.37
C ARG A 400 -36.36 80.52 25.29
N ASP A 401 -35.35 81.00 24.60
CA ASP A 401 -35.11 82.44 24.43
C ASP A 401 -36.29 83.12 23.74
N PHE A 402 -36.86 82.48 22.72
CA PHE A 402 -38.07 82.94 22.05
C PHE A 402 -39.27 83.01 23.00
N ASN A 403 -39.46 82.01 23.87
CA ASN A 403 -40.55 82.00 24.86
C ASN A 403 -40.38 83.09 25.92
N VAL A 404 -39.15 83.37 26.35
CA VAL A 404 -38.86 84.50 27.28
C VAL A 404 -39.18 85.82 26.60
N LEU A 405 -38.72 86.03 25.36
CA LEU A 405 -39.01 87.23 24.60
C LEU A 405 -40.53 87.44 24.38
N LEU A 406 -41.26 86.35 24.13
CA LEU A 406 -42.71 86.37 23.99
C LEU A 406 -43.39 86.79 25.30
N HIS A 407 -42.90 86.31 26.44
CA HIS A 407 -43.39 86.70 27.76
C HIS A 407 -43.11 88.19 28.05
N ASP A 408 -41.89 88.66 27.79
CA ASP A 408 -41.52 90.07 27.95
C ASP A 408 -42.37 90.97 27.05
N HIS A 409 -42.63 90.55 25.82
CA HIS A 409 -43.53 91.25 24.92
C HIS A 409 -44.95 91.30 25.47
N GLN A 410 -45.48 90.20 26.01
CA GLN A 410 -46.78 90.17 26.66
C GLN A 410 -46.85 91.17 27.82
N VAL A 411 -45.82 91.21 28.69
CA VAL A 411 -45.74 92.16 29.81
C VAL A 411 -45.73 93.61 29.33
N LEU A 412 -44.97 93.91 28.26
CA LEU A 412 -44.97 95.25 27.66
C LEU A 412 -46.34 95.64 27.11
N VAL A 413 -47.06 94.70 26.49
CA VAL A 413 -48.43 94.94 25.99
C VAL A 413 -49.38 95.23 27.15
N SER A 414 -49.27 94.53 28.28
CA SER A 414 -50.06 94.82 29.48
C SER A 414 -49.74 96.20 30.07
N GLN A 415 -48.46 96.59 30.06
CA GLN A 415 -48.06 97.93 30.52
C GLN A 415 -48.54 99.03 29.58
N TYR A 416 -48.51 98.79 28.27
CA TYR A 416 -48.99 99.74 27.27
C TYR A 416 -50.50 99.93 27.38
N THR A 417 -51.26 98.84 27.54
CA THR A 417 -52.71 98.90 27.76
C THR A 417 -53.07 99.59 29.07
N TYR A 418 -52.32 99.36 30.15
CA TYR A 418 -52.48 100.12 31.40
C TYR A 418 -52.23 101.62 31.21
N LEU A 419 -51.15 102.00 30.52
CA LEU A 419 -50.87 103.40 30.19
C LEU A 419 -51.96 104.01 29.31
N GLU A 420 -52.47 103.26 28.34
CA GLU A 420 -53.54 103.70 27.45
C GLU A 420 -54.84 103.96 28.24
N GLU A 421 -55.16 103.11 29.23
CA GLU A 421 -56.26 103.34 30.18
C GLU A 421 -56.02 104.56 31.08
N GLU A 422 -54.80 104.75 31.59
CA GLU A 422 -54.44 105.92 32.42
C GLU A 422 -54.53 107.24 31.61
N VAL A 423 -54.06 107.23 30.36
CA VAL A 423 -54.25 108.35 29.41
C VAL A 423 -55.73 108.58 29.16
N ARG A 424 -56.53 107.54 28.97
CA ARG A 424 -58.00 107.66 28.82
C ARG A 424 -58.63 108.31 30.06
N ARG A 425 -58.16 107.94 31.26
CA ARG A 425 -58.63 108.46 32.55
C ARG A 425 -58.28 109.94 32.71
N LEU A 426 -57.04 110.32 32.41
CA LEU A 426 -56.59 111.71 32.39
C LEU A 426 -57.32 112.54 31.32
N ASN A 427 -57.62 111.96 30.17
CA ASN A 427 -58.43 112.62 29.15
C ASN A 427 -59.86 112.86 29.66
N TYR A 428 -60.46 111.89 30.36
CA TYR A 428 -61.75 112.06 31.03
C TYR A 428 -61.72 113.16 32.12
N GLU A 429 -60.64 113.27 32.88
CA GLU A 429 -60.45 114.36 33.85
C GLU A 429 -60.28 115.72 33.15
N LEU A 430 -59.56 115.77 32.01
CA LEU A 430 -59.43 116.97 31.18
C LEU A 430 -60.78 117.42 30.59
N TYR A 431 -61.61 116.46 30.15
CA TYR A 431 -62.99 116.69 29.70
C TYR A 431 -63.92 117.15 30.84
N SER A 432 -63.60 116.85 32.11
CA SER A 432 -64.36 117.34 33.28
C SER A 432 -63.99 118.78 33.70
N VAL A 433 -62.79 119.25 33.35
CA VAL A 433 -62.26 120.58 33.72
C VAL A 433 -62.45 121.62 32.62
N MET A 434 -62.46 121.23 31.34
CA MET A 434 -62.72 122.13 30.20
C MET A 434 -64.16 121.96 29.69
N GLY A 435 -65.10 122.50 30.48
CA GLY A 435 -66.53 122.30 30.31
C GLY A 435 -67.14 122.64 28.95
N GLY A 436 -68.36 122.14 28.78
CA GLY A 436 -69.45 122.75 28.00
C GLY A 436 -69.14 123.24 26.58
N GLN A 437 -69.84 122.62 25.62
CA GLN A 437 -70.01 123.04 24.21
C GLN A 437 -68.85 122.64 23.29
N TYR A 438 -69.04 121.60 22.49
CA TYR A 438 -69.54 121.73 21.11
C TYR A 438 -69.93 120.34 20.56
N HIS A 439 -71.08 120.30 19.89
CA HIS A 439 -71.67 119.14 19.25
C HIS A 439 -71.53 119.31 17.71
N ASN A 440 -71.23 118.19 17.04
CA ASN A 440 -71.47 117.84 15.63
C ASN A 440 -70.74 118.56 14.48
N MET A 441 -69.88 117.81 13.80
CA MET A 441 -70.12 117.18 12.48
C MET A 441 -69.10 116.04 12.31
N ASP A 442 -69.51 114.76 12.24
CA ASP A 442 -69.81 113.98 11.00
C ASP A 442 -68.69 114.06 9.95
N SER A 443 -68.21 112.99 9.30
CA SER A 443 -68.67 111.61 9.13
C SER A 443 -67.57 110.87 8.34
N SER A 444 -67.49 109.53 8.49
CA SER A 444 -67.14 108.52 7.46
C SER A 444 -66.23 107.38 7.98
N LEU A 445 -66.89 106.27 8.31
CA LEU A 445 -66.38 104.88 8.11
C LEU A 445 -66.00 104.66 6.63
N PRO A 446 -65.06 103.74 6.33
CA PRO A 446 -65.36 102.29 6.22
C PRO A 446 -64.26 101.41 6.86
N GLU A 447 -64.54 100.32 7.58
CA GLU A 447 -64.96 98.98 7.11
C GLU A 447 -64.13 98.36 5.97
N THR A 448 -63.36 97.32 6.30
CA THR A 448 -63.11 96.04 5.57
C THR A 448 -62.05 95.27 6.39
N GLU A 449 -62.38 94.24 7.17
CA GLU A 449 -62.66 92.83 6.79
C GLU A 449 -61.54 92.16 5.97
N GLY A 450 -61.11 90.96 6.42
CA GLY A 450 -60.26 90.04 5.64
C GLY A 450 -59.17 89.36 6.47
N GLN A 451 -59.52 88.40 7.32
CA GLN A 451 -59.44 86.95 7.04
C GLN A 451 -58.23 86.27 7.69
N ILE A 452 -58.55 85.62 8.81
CA ILE A 452 -57.90 84.40 9.30
C ILE A 452 -58.03 83.33 8.21
N ALA A 453 -56.90 82.72 7.83
CA ALA A 453 -56.88 81.37 7.27
C ALA A 453 -55.97 80.50 8.16
N ASN A 454 -56.62 79.73 9.02
CA ASN A 454 -56.08 78.49 9.55
C ASN A 454 -55.91 77.49 8.40
N GLN A 455 -54.76 76.83 8.38
CA GLN A 455 -54.59 75.39 8.13
C GLN A 455 -53.42 75.01 9.06
N ASP A 456 -53.61 74.43 10.25
CA ASP A 456 -54.22 73.12 10.53
C ASP A 456 -53.91 72.13 9.40
N LEU A 457 -53.31 70.97 9.60
CA LEU A 457 -53.06 70.17 10.79
C LEU A 457 -52.41 68.90 10.23
N ASN A 458 -51.57 68.26 11.05
CA ASN A 458 -51.51 66.80 11.14
C ASN A 458 -51.02 66.04 9.89
N LYS A 459 -50.58 64.80 9.97
CA LYS A 459 -50.28 63.84 11.01
C LYS A 459 -49.60 62.72 10.22
N ASP A 460 -48.61 62.06 10.82
CA ASP A 460 -48.77 60.67 11.24
C ASP A 460 -47.40 60.09 11.54
N ASN A 461 -47.21 59.87 12.83
CA ASN A 461 -46.50 58.70 13.31
C ASN A 461 -47.04 57.47 12.57
N MET A 462 -46.18 56.50 12.27
CA MET A 462 -46.21 55.20 12.98
C MET A 462 -45.54 54.10 12.15
N THR A 463 -44.58 53.48 12.82
CA THR A 463 -44.35 52.03 12.95
C THR A 463 -43.73 51.19 11.84
N ASN A 464 -42.70 50.49 12.32
CA ASN A 464 -42.37 49.07 12.16
C ASN A 464 -41.72 48.65 10.83
N VAL A 465 -40.48 48.16 10.83
CA VAL A 465 -39.99 46.89 11.41
C VAL A 465 -40.73 45.68 10.82
N GLU A 466 -40.08 45.03 9.85
CA GLU A 466 -40.03 43.57 9.63
C GLU A 466 -38.83 43.34 8.68
N TYR A 467 -37.70 42.82 9.16
CA TYR A 467 -37.35 41.41 9.32
C TYR A 467 -37.49 40.52 8.05
N LEU A 468 -36.31 40.10 7.58
CA LEU A 468 -35.93 38.78 7.07
C LEU A 468 -36.56 38.20 5.78
N ASP A 469 -35.60 37.70 4.98
CA ASP A 469 -35.56 36.40 4.31
C ASP A 469 -35.92 36.27 2.81
N ARG A 470 -34.91 35.74 2.10
CA ARG A 470 -34.96 34.88 0.90
C ARG A 470 -35.39 35.49 -0.43
N SER A 471 -34.42 35.70 -1.32
CA SER A 471 -34.15 34.77 -2.44
C SER A 471 -32.73 34.95 -2.96
#